data_AF-A0A953DS63-F1
#
_entry.id   AF-A0A953DS63-F1
#
_cell.length_a   1.000
_cell.length_b   1.000
_cell.length_c   1.000
_cell.angle_alpha   90.00
_cell.angle_beta   90.00
_cell.angle_gamma   90.00
#
_symmetry.space_group_name_H-M   'P 1'
#
loop_
_entity.id
_entity.type
_entity.pdbx_description
1 polymer ?
#
loop_
_entity_poly.entity_id
_entity_poly.type
_entity_poly.pdbx_seq_one_letter_code
_entity_poly.pdbx_strand_id
1 'polypeptide(L)'
;MFNVDQRLRGLPASREQVVAVYQSINAPHLAIPGKQAGPAQAFIVGLRGSAGLAVYVYLYLAETADCAVYVPDRRNLSVEEFAGEEAEALGFVESMGFIMDNLNFRTLSVADQERLLKTLPVFLKDPKLMPAAAQPKKAAEPSPAAALGRLFASF
;
A
#
# COMPACT_ATOMS: atom_id res chain seq x y z
N MET A 1 9.68 14.59 -6.36
CA MET A 1 9.14 14.88 -5.00
C MET A 1 7.67 14.49 -4.96
N PHE A 2 7.22 13.93 -3.84
CA PHE A 2 5.86 13.40 -3.66
C PHE A 2 5.00 14.33 -2.80
N ASN A 3 3.82 14.69 -3.31
CA ASN A 3 2.88 15.58 -2.64
C ASN A 3 1.55 14.87 -2.37
N VAL A 4 0.90 15.12 -1.24
CA VAL A 4 -0.41 14.50 -0.94
C VAL A 4 -1.51 15.11 -1.80
N ASP A 5 -2.29 14.27 -2.49
CA ASP A 5 -3.48 14.67 -3.21
C ASP A 5 -4.73 14.25 -2.41
N GLN A 6 -5.39 15.22 -1.78
CA GLN A 6 -6.55 14.98 -0.93
C GLN A 6 -7.81 14.53 -1.69
N ARG A 7 -7.82 14.63 -3.02
CA ARG A 7 -8.97 14.26 -3.85
C ARG A 7 -8.94 12.78 -4.19
N LEU A 8 -7.76 12.16 -4.18
CA LEU A 8 -7.60 10.75 -4.51
C LEU A 8 -7.89 9.88 -3.30
N ARG A 9 -8.72 8.86 -3.54
CA ARG A 9 -9.15 7.85 -2.56
C ARG A 9 -8.70 6.45 -2.96
N GLY A 10 -7.89 6.35 -4.01
CA GLY A 10 -7.46 5.12 -4.64
C GLY A 10 -7.04 5.37 -6.08
N LEU A 11 -6.53 4.33 -6.72
CA LEU A 11 -5.93 4.35 -8.05
C LEU A 11 -6.54 3.23 -8.91
N PRO A 12 -7.82 3.30 -9.30
CA PRO A 12 -8.44 2.29 -10.14
C PRO A 12 -7.68 2.15 -11.46
N ALA A 13 -7.30 0.92 -11.80
CA ALA A 13 -6.53 0.63 -13.00
C ALA A 13 -6.94 -0.72 -13.61
N SER A 14 -6.79 -0.83 -14.92
CA SER A 14 -6.80 -2.11 -15.64
C SER A 14 -5.44 -2.80 -15.53
N ARG A 15 -5.42 -4.09 -15.79
CA ARG A 15 -4.20 -4.92 -15.80
C ARG A 15 -3.14 -4.37 -16.75
N GLU A 16 -3.56 -3.88 -17.91
CA GLU A 16 -2.70 -3.33 -18.95
C GLU A 16 -2.02 -2.03 -18.48
N GLN A 17 -2.65 -1.27 -17.60
CA GLN A 17 -2.12 -0.02 -17.06
C GLN A 17 -1.08 -0.24 -15.95
N VAL A 18 -1.16 -1.31 -15.16
CA VAL A 18 -0.29 -1.50 -13.98
C VAL A 18 1.11 -1.98 -14.38
N VAL A 19 2.11 -1.11 -14.28
CA VAL A 19 3.51 -1.39 -14.65
C VAL A 19 4.27 -2.07 -13.52
N ALA A 20 4.12 -1.58 -12.29
CA ALA A 20 4.80 -2.10 -11.11
C ALA A 20 3.89 -1.99 -9.88
N VAL A 21 4.05 -2.92 -8.94
CA VAL A 21 3.35 -2.90 -7.63
C VAL A 21 4.32 -3.35 -6.55
N TYR A 22 4.54 -2.49 -5.58
CA TYR A 22 5.21 -2.81 -4.33
C TYR A 22 4.22 -2.74 -3.19
N GLN A 23 4.41 -3.58 -2.18
CA GLN A 23 3.59 -3.62 -0.99
C GLN A 23 4.48 -3.68 0.24
N SER A 24 4.14 -2.93 1.29
CA SER A 24 4.88 -3.05 2.54
C SER A 24 4.59 -4.37 3.23
N ILE A 25 5.65 -4.99 3.76
CA ILE A 25 5.56 -6.23 4.55
C ILE A 25 5.48 -5.94 6.05
N ASN A 26 5.72 -4.70 6.46
CA ASN A 26 5.48 -4.18 7.79
C ASN A 26 4.39 -3.10 7.78
N ALA A 27 3.96 -2.69 8.98
CA ALA A 27 2.95 -1.65 9.17
C ALA A 27 3.35 -0.67 10.28
N PRO A 28 4.31 0.25 10.04
CA PRO A 28 4.69 1.28 11.00
C PRO A 28 3.49 2.18 11.36
N HIS A 29 3.54 2.77 12.55
CA HIS A 29 2.53 3.71 13.01
C HIS A 29 2.84 5.11 12.45
N LEU A 30 1.92 5.69 11.70
CA LEU A 30 2.09 6.99 11.06
C LEU A 30 1.09 8.01 11.57
N ALA A 31 1.53 9.27 11.59
CA ALA A 31 0.68 10.44 11.77
C ALA A 31 0.65 11.24 10.46
N ILE A 32 -0.41 11.07 9.66
CA ILE A 32 -0.58 11.77 8.40
C ILE A 32 -1.46 13.01 8.64
N PRO A 33 -1.09 14.22 8.16
CA PRO A 33 -1.88 15.43 8.34
C PRO A 33 -3.36 15.25 7.93
N GLY A 34 -4.28 15.59 8.83
CA GLY A 34 -5.72 15.47 8.59
C GLY A 34 -6.27 14.03 8.68
N LYS A 35 -5.46 13.06 9.13
CA LYS A 35 -5.84 11.66 9.33
C LYS A 35 -5.62 11.24 10.78
N GLN A 36 -6.37 10.23 11.21
CA GLN A 36 -6.12 9.60 12.50
C GLN A 36 -4.79 8.83 12.43
N ALA A 37 -3.93 9.01 13.43
CA ALA A 37 -2.68 8.25 13.52
C ALA A 37 -2.97 6.76 13.74
N GLY A 38 -2.19 5.90 13.09
CA GLY A 38 -2.46 4.47 13.07
C GLY A 38 -1.38 3.66 12.36
N PRO A 39 -1.39 2.31 12.53
CA PRO A 39 -0.61 1.43 11.67
C PRO A 39 -1.08 1.60 10.22
N ALA A 40 -0.12 1.80 9.31
CA ALA A 40 -0.40 1.99 7.89
C ALA A 40 0.25 0.90 7.05
N GLN A 41 -0.33 0.60 5.89
CA GLN A 41 0.30 -0.21 4.85
C GLN A 41 0.65 0.68 3.66
N ALA A 42 1.86 0.56 3.13
CA ALA A 42 2.28 1.31 1.95
C ALA A 42 2.19 0.47 0.69
N PHE A 43 1.87 1.15 -0.41
CA PHE A 43 1.93 0.62 -1.76
C PHE A 43 2.63 1.63 -2.66
N ILE A 44 3.50 1.13 -3.54
CA ILE A 44 4.01 1.92 -4.67
C ILE A 44 3.39 1.32 -5.92
N VAL A 45 2.76 2.15 -6.76
CA VAL A 45 2.11 1.69 -7.98
C VAL A 45 2.59 2.52 -9.16
N GLY A 46 3.21 1.84 -10.12
CA GLY A 46 3.49 2.41 -11.43
C GLY A 46 2.32 2.20 -12.36
N LEU A 47 1.79 3.28 -12.97
CA LEU A 47 0.69 3.22 -13.93
C LEU A 47 1.09 3.83 -15.28
N ARG A 48 0.58 3.21 -16.35
CA ARG A 48 0.61 3.75 -17.70
C ARG A 48 -0.67 4.54 -17.97
N GLY A 49 -0.52 5.84 -18.15
CA GLY A 49 -1.57 6.75 -18.61
C GLY A 49 -1.52 6.96 -20.12
N SER A 50 -2.37 7.86 -20.61
CA SER A 50 -2.42 8.25 -22.03
C SER A 50 -1.21 9.08 -22.47
N ALA A 51 -0.63 9.86 -21.55
CA ALA A 51 0.46 10.81 -21.83
C ALA A 51 1.85 10.30 -21.40
N GLY A 52 1.95 9.12 -20.79
CA GLY A 52 3.20 8.57 -20.27
C GLY A 52 2.98 7.71 -19.03
N LEU A 53 4.04 7.53 -18.25
CA LEU A 53 4.04 6.76 -17.02
C LEU A 53 3.97 7.68 -15.79
N ALA A 54 3.48 7.14 -14.67
CA ALA A 54 3.51 7.81 -13.38
C ALA A 54 3.69 6.78 -12.25
N VAL A 55 4.39 7.17 -11.20
CA VAL A 55 4.57 6.37 -9.98
C VAL A 55 3.80 7.03 -8.85
N TYR A 56 3.00 6.27 -8.12
CA TYR A 56 2.19 6.77 -7.00
C TYR A 56 2.57 6.05 -5.72
N VAL A 57 2.47 6.77 -4.60
CA VAL A 57 2.57 6.16 -3.26
C VAL A 57 1.19 6.22 -2.61
N TYR A 58 0.71 5.08 -2.13
CA TYR A 58 -0.59 4.96 -1.48
C TYR A 58 -0.40 4.40 -0.07
N LEU A 59 -0.85 5.13 0.94
CA LEU A 59 -0.83 4.70 2.34
C LEU A 59 -2.25 4.35 2.76
N TYR A 60 -2.46 3.11 3.19
CA TYR A 60 -3.72 2.61 3.70
C TYR A 60 -3.73 2.59 5.22
N LEU A 61 -4.70 3.25 5.85
CA LEU A 61 -4.93 3.19 7.30
C LEU A 61 -6.09 2.21 7.56
N ALA A 62 -5.75 0.96 7.85
CA ALA A 62 -6.71 -0.13 7.91
C ALA A 62 -7.77 0.04 9.02
N GLU A 63 -7.38 0.60 10.17
CA GLU A 63 -8.28 0.76 11.31
C GLU A 63 -9.42 1.75 11.06
N THR A 64 -9.19 2.76 10.21
CA THR A 64 -10.17 3.79 9.87
C THR A 64 -10.76 3.63 8.47
N ALA A 65 -10.30 2.63 7.72
CA ALA A 65 -10.59 2.46 6.30
C ALA A 65 -10.39 3.79 5.52
N ASP A 66 -9.26 4.43 5.77
CA ASP A 66 -8.86 5.70 5.16
C ASP A 66 -7.54 5.55 4.40
N CYS A 67 -7.17 6.57 3.63
CA CYS A 67 -5.94 6.57 2.86
C CYS A 67 -5.32 7.95 2.69
N ALA A 68 -4.05 7.96 2.33
CA ALA A 68 -3.36 9.11 1.75
C ALA A 68 -2.69 8.70 0.45
N VAL A 69 -2.91 9.49 -0.60
CA VAL A 69 -2.31 9.25 -1.90
C VAL A 69 -1.31 10.35 -2.17
N TYR A 70 -0.05 9.98 -2.36
CA TYR A 70 0.99 10.89 -2.77
C TYR A 70 1.24 10.73 -4.26
N VAL A 71 1.24 11.86 -4.93
CA VAL A 71 1.41 12.00 -6.37
C VAL A 71 2.76 12.65 -6.65
N PRO A 72 3.43 12.24 -7.74
CA PRO A 72 4.65 12.90 -8.19
C PRO A 72 4.28 14.22 -8.89
N ASP A 73 5.23 15.14 -8.93
CA ASP A 73 5.07 16.41 -9.64
C ASP A 73 4.89 16.20 -11.16
N ARG A 74 5.54 15.16 -11.72
CA ARG A 74 5.42 14.76 -13.13
C ARG A 74 4.69 13.44 -13.27
N ARG A 75 3.72 13.37 -14.18
CA ARG A 75 2.86 12.19 -14.40
C ARG A 75 2.85 11.71 -15.86
N ASN A 76 3.87 12.10 -16.60
CA ASN A 76 4.06 11.85 -18.03
C ASN A 76 5.50 11.40 -18.30
N LEU A 77 6.02 10.54 -17.43
CA LEU A 77 7.38 10.03 -17.48
C LEU A 77 7.59 9.17 -18.73
N SER A 78 8.79 9.25 -19.30
CA SER A 78 9.26 8.26 -20.27
C SER A 78 9.59 6.92 -19.57
N VAL A 79 9.91 5.89 -20.36
CA VAL A 79 10.31 4.58 -19.82
C VAL A 79 11.64 4.69 -19.07
N GLU A 80 12.56 5.51 -19.56
CA GLU A 80 13.89 5.74 -18.98
C GLU A 80 13.79 6.49 -17.64
N GLU A 81 12.86 7.44 -17.53
CA GLU A 81 12.65 8.23 -16.32
C GLU A 81 11.93 7.43 -15.22
N PHE A 82 11.11 6.45 -15.61
CA PHE A 82 10.29 5.68 -14.67
C PHE A 82 11.10 4.99 -13.57
N ALA A 83 12.23 4.38 -13.92
CA ALA A 83 13.07 3.67 -12.96
C ALA A 83 13.65 4.61 -11.88
N GLY A 84 13.96 5.86 -12.25
CA GLY A 84 14.43 6.88 -11.31
C GLY A 84 13.33 7.30 -10.34
N GLU A 85 12.11 7.54 -10.84
CA GLU A 85 10.97 7.91 -10.00
C GLU A 85 10.54 6.76 -9.08
N GLU A 86 10.65 5.51 -9.54
CA GLU A 86 10.40 4.32 -8.73
C GLU A 86 11.39 4.20 -7.57
N ALA A 87 12.68 4.47 -7.81
CA ALA A 87 13.69 4.52 -6.76
C ALA A 87 13.44 5.67 -5.76
N GLU A 88 13.00 6.84 -6.24
CA GLU A 88 12.61 7.95 -5.36
C GLU A 88 11.40 7.58 -4.48
N ALA A 89 10.39 6.92 -5.04
CA ALA A 89 9.22 6.46 -4.30
C ALA A 89 9.59 5.45 -3.21
N LEU A 90 10.51 4.52 -3.50
CA LEU A 90 11.05 3.57 -2.53
C LEU A 90 11.76 4.30 -1.39
N GLY A 91 12.70 5.19 -1.70
CA GLY A 91 13.41 5.97 -0.68
C GLY A 91 12.47 6.82 0.18
N PHE A 92 11.41 7.38 -0.43
CA PHE A 92 10.39 8.13 0.29
C PHE A 92 9.65 7.26 1.32
N VAL A 93 9.15 6.08 0.94
CA VAL A 93 8.44 5.20 1.90
C VAL A 93 9.38 4.56 2.91
N GLU A 94 10.61 4.22 2.53
CA GLU A 94 11.62 3.69 3.44
C GLU A 94 12.00 4.73 4.51
N SER A 95 12.05 6.02 4.16
CA SER A 95 12.26 7.10 5.14
C SER A 95 11.13 7.22 6.17
N MET A 96 9.92 6.71 5.86
CA MET A 96 8.80 6.59 6.79
C MET A 96 8.84 5.29 7.62
N GLY A 97 9.84 4.44 7.41
CA GLY A 97 10.03 3.18 8.13
C GLY A 97 9.34 1.96 7.49
N PHE A 98 8.86 2.08 6.25
CA PHE A 98 8.34 0.92 5.53
C PHE A 98 9.46 0.04 4.99
N ILE A 99 9.19 -1.27 5.00
CA ILE A 99 9.97 -2.26 4.26
C ILE A 99 9.08 -2.73 3.12
N MET A 100 9.54 -2.54 1.89
CA MET A 100 8.76 -2.82 0.68
C MET A 100 9.18 -4.13 0.05
N ASP A 101 8.20 -4.88 -0.45
CA ASP A 101 8.41 -6.04 -1.30
C ASP A 101 7.83 -5.78 -2.70
N ASN A 102 8.53 -6.25 -3.73
CA ASN A 102 8.04 -6.15 -5.10
C ASN A 102 7.15 -7.35 -5.39
N LEU A 103 5.87 -7.09 -5.69
CA LEU A 103 4.92 -8.16 -6.00
C LEU A 103 5.17 -8.83 -7.36
N ASN A 104 6.15 -8.32 -8.13
CA ASN A 104 6.50 -8.77 -9.47
C ASN A 104 5.25 -8.87 -10.37
N PHE A 105 4.35 -7.88 -10.26
CA PHE A 105 2.98 -7.94 -10.81
C PHE A 105 2.91 -8.44 -12.26
N ARG A 106 3.84 -7.99 -13.12
CA ARG A 106 3.88 -8.35 -14.55
C ARG A 106 4.26 -9.80 -14.83
N THR A 107 4.93 -10.49 -13.90
CA THR A 107 5.30 -11.90 -14.05
C THR A 107 4.23 -12.85 -13.54
N LEU A 108 3.24 -12.34 -12.79
CA LEU A 108 2.12 -13.12 -12.27
C LEU A 108 1.21 -13.62 -13.39
N SER A 109 0.44 -14.67 -13.11
CA SER A 109 -0.64 -15.13 -13.98
C SER A 109 -1.71 -14.03 -14.14
N VAL A 110 -2.46 -14.05 -15.25
CA VAL A 110 -3.56 -13.10 -15.46
C VAL A 110 -4.59 -13.18 -14.33
N ALA A 111 -4.91 -14.38 -13.87
CA ALA A 111 -5.85 -14.60 -12.77
C ALA A 111 -5.34 -13.97 -11.47
N ASP A 112 -4.04 -14.07 -11.17
CA ASP A 112 -3.44 -13.44 -10.00
C ASP A 112 -3.37 -11.92 -10.12
N GLN A 113 -3.05 -11.38 -11.29
CA GLN A 113 -3.08 -9.94 -11.56
C GLN A 113 -4.49 -9.39 -11.31
N GLU A 114 -5.53 -10.03 -11.84
CA GLU A 114 -6.92 -9.63 -11.60
C GLU A 114 -7.34 -9.77 -10.15
N ARG A 115 -6.90 -10.83 -9.47
CA ARG A 115 -7.16 -11.02 -8.05
C ARG A 115 -6.59 -9.84 -7.25
N LEU A 116 -5.33 -9.48 -7.48
CA LEU A 116 -4.70 -8.34 -6.81
C LEU A 116 -5.43 -7.02 -7.07
N LEU A 117 -5.84 -6.76 -8.32
CA LEU A 117 -6.65 -5.58 -8.67
C LEU A 117 -7.98 -5.50 -7.89
N LYS A 118 -8.57 -6.65 -7.55
CA LYS A 118 -9.83 -6.73 -6.80
C LYS A 118 -9.63 -6.71 -5.28
N THR A 119 -8.46 -7.10 -4.79
CA THR A 119 -8.23 -7.33 -3.35
C THR A 119 -7.28 -6.34 -2.69
N LEU A 120 -6.49 -5.57 -3.43
CA LEU A 120 -5.61 -4.57 -2.83
C LEU A 120 -6.32 -3.21 -2.68
N PRO A 121 -6.20 -2.53 -1.52
CA PRO A 121 -6.90 -1.28 -1.25
C PRO A 121 -6.57 -0.18 -2.26
N VAL A 122 -5.32 -0.15 -2.74
CA VAL A 122 -4.84 0.87 -3.69
C VAL A 122 -5.62 0.90 -5.00
N PHE A 123 -6.22 -0.22 -5.44
CA PHE A 123 -6.98 -0.29 -6.70
C PHE A 123 -8.48 -0.06 -6.53
N LEU A 124 -8.97 0.06 -5.29
CA LEU A 124 -10.37 0.37 -5.05
C LEU A 124 -10.62 1.87 -5.15
N LYS A 125 -11.82 2.27 -5.59
CA LYS A 125 -12.21 3.70 -5.67
C LYS A 125 -12.29 4.37 -4.30
N ASP A 126 -12.59 3.60 -3.26
CA ASP A 126 -12.63 4.04 -1.87
C ASP A 126 -12.09 2.91 -0.99
N PRO A 127 -11.15 3.16 -0.07
CA PRO A 127 -10.65 2.16 0.88
C PRO A 127 -11.74 1.46 1.67
N LYS A 128 -12.88 2.11 1.91
CA LYS A 128 -14.03 1.52 2.64
C LYS A 128 -14.64 0.30 1.94
N LEU A 129 -14.37 0.13 0.65
CA LEU A 129 -14.83 -1.02 -0.14
C LEU A 129 -13.96 -2.26 0.07
N MET A 130 -12.92 -2.18 0.91
CA MET A 130 -12.07 -3.32 1.23
C MET A 130 -12.88 -4.49 1.79
N PRO A 131 -12.77 -5.71 1.23
CA PRO A 131 -13.41 -6.88 1.79
C PRO A 131 -12.90 -7.12 3.22
N ALA A 132 -13.82 -7.36 4.17
CA ALA A 132 -13.49 -7.58 5.58
C ALA A 132 -12.48 -8.73 5.80
N ALA A 133 -12.46 -9.74 4.91
CA ALA A 133 -11.52 -10.86 4.97
C ALA A 133 -10.07 -10.50 4.57
N ALA A 134 -9.87 -9.36 3.90
CA ALA A 134 -8.56 -8.89 3.42
C ALA A 134 -7.92 -7.84 4.34
N GLN A 135 -8.60 -7.45 5.43
CA GLN A 135 -8.00 -6.59 6.43
C GLN A 135 -6.92 -7.38 7.19
N PRO A 136 -5.69 -6.83 7.35
CA PRO A 136 -4.68 -7.47 8.18
C PRO A 136 -5.25 -7.63 9.59
N LYS A 137 -5.43 -8.87 10.03
CA LYS A 137 -5.90 -9.17 11.39
C LYS A 137 -4.99 -8.42 12.35
N LYS A 138 -5.57 -7.55 13.18
CA LYS A 138 -4.91 -6.94 14.34
C LYS A 138 -4.11 -8.04 15.02
N ALA A 139 -2.77 -7.94 15.05
CA ALA A 139 -1.95 -8.92 15.73
C ALA A 139 -2.48 -8.99 17.16
N ALA A 140 -3.13 -10.10 17.50
CA ALA A 140 -3.72 -10.27 18.81
C ALA A 140 -2.56 -10.23 19.80
N GLU A 141 -2.47 -9.15 20.58
CA GLU A 141 -1.61 -9.14 21.76
C GLU A 141 -1.98 -10.38 22.59
N PRO A 142 -1.01 -11.22 22.97
CA PRO A 142 -1.31 -12.39 23.79
C PRO A 142 -1.93 -11.89 25.09
N SER A 143 -3.21 -12.23 25.30
CA SER A 143 -3.92 -11.92 26.53
C SER A 143 -3.11 -12.43 27.72
N PRO A 144 -2.89 -11.62 28.77
CA PRO A 144 -2.15 -12.03 29.97
C PRO A 144 -2.80 -13.23 30.68
N ALA A 145 -4.08 -13.52 30.41
CA ALA A 145 -4.76 -14.72 30.90
C ALA A 145 -4.18 -16.03 30.30
N ALA A 146 -3.66 -16.00 29.06
CA ALA A 146 -3.06 -17.17 28.42
C ALA A 146 -1.63 -17.45 28.94
N ALA A 147 -0.91 -16.41 29.40
CA ALA A 147 0.41 -16.54 30.00
C ALA A 147 0.36 -17.14 31.41
N LEU A 148 -0.66 -16.80 32.20
CA LEU A 148 -0.83 -17.34 33.55
C LEU A 148 -1.15 -18.84 33.56
N GLY A 149 -1.98 -19.31 32.61
CA GLY A 149 -2.37 -20.72 32.52
C GLY A 149 -1.21 -21.70 32.26
N ARG A 150 -0.14 -21.24 31.61
CA ARG A 150 1.05 -22.07 31.36
C ARG A 150 2.01 -22.14 32.55
N LEU A 151 1.96 -21.17 33.46
CA LEU A 151 2.81 -21.16 34.66
C LEU A 151 2.32 -22.16 35.71
N PHE A 152 1.00 -22.36 35.81
CA PHE A 152 0.40 -23.28 36.79
C PHE A 152 0.29 -24.73 36.33
N ALA A 153 0.51 -25.02 35.04
CA ALA A 153 0.53 -26.38 34.51
C ALA A 153 1.93 -27.04 34.58
N SER A 154 2.91 -26.35 35.16
CA SER A 154 4.31 -26.80 35.26
C SER A 154 4.72 -27.22 36.68
N PHE A 155 3.76 -27.51 37.56
CA PHE A 155 3.98 -28.06 38.91
C PHE A 155 3.10 -29.28 39.17
#